data_AF-A0A940GGG1-F1
#
_entry.id   AF-A0A940GGG1-F1
#
_cell.length_a   1.000
_cell.length_b   1.000
_cell.length_c   1.000
_cell.angle_alpha   90.00
_cell.angle_beta   90.00
_cell.angle_gamma   90.00
#
_symmetry.space_group_name_H-M   'P 1'
#
loop_
_entity.id
_entity.type
_entity.pdbx_description
1 polymer ?
#
loop_
_entity_poly.entity_id
_entity_poly.type
_entity_poly.pdbx_seq_one_letter_code
_entity_poly.pdbx_strand_id
1 'polypeptide(L)'
;MKIRNALAAAMALALLGGAAPPAQDFNGAKFEINRDRVTYGTLKTCAKGTTYLVPTTYLYVTARTRLSAGGGLGKAKAKARVFIEGLSRSELQELSGQITDAIVARLRASGYTVLTWDDVKGDVADKERWPDNPRYGVPTHDARLFPGTDFAVAAPSDEQALSYGLMGPAANFGKAAQRTGATLLLPEIYLTLPQLGGSTSQTYSGTHASISFDPAMHLAGAYVYGATAKGGWCSINVPEHGVRTPAPFAGEFTELGVKEETFGDEWSTKSGDYTFAVNDAAFRTGVLATGRSLASLIGDAMDGKTK
;
A
#
# COMPACT_ATOMS: atom_id res chain seq x y z
N MET A 1 -65.58 -6.51 -41.66
CA MET A 1 -65.26 -7.04 -40.32
C MET A 1 -63.75 -7.00 -40.15
N LYS A 2 -63.25 -5.89 -39.60
CA LYS A 2 -62.61 -5.79 -38.27
C LYS A 2 -61.17 -6.37 -38.23
N ILE A 3 -60.27 -5.42 -37.98
CA ILE A 3 -59.04 -5.50 -37.15
C ILE A 3 -57.71 -5.59 -37.91
N ARG A 4 -57.08 -4.41 -37.96
CA ARG A 4 -55.66 -4.08 -38.08
C ARG A 4 -54.85 -4.85 -37.02
N ASN A 5 -53.59 -5.17 -37.30
CA ASN A 5 -52.51 -4.88 -36.36
C ASN A 5 -51.14 -4.90 -37.06
N ALA A 6 -50.41 -3.83 -36.80
CA ALA A 6 -49.11 -3.49 -37.34
C ALA A 6 -47.99 -4.19 -36.56
N LEU A 7 -46.86 -4.44 -37.22
CA LEU A 7 -45.57 -4.45 -36.55
C LEU A 7 -44.52 -3.87 -37.51
N ALA A 8 -44.19 -2.59 -37.31
CA ALA A 8 -43.04 -1.94 -37.91
C ALA A 8 -41.85 -2.16 -36.97
N ALA A 9 -40.81 -2.84 -37.45
CA ALA A 9 -39.55 -2.97 -36.74
C ALA A 9 -38.73 -1.69 -36.94
N ALA A 10 -38.60 -0.88 -35.89
CA ALA A 10 -37.65 0.22 -35.83
C ALA A 10 -36.35 -0.31 -35.21
N MET A 11 -35.29 -0.36 -36.02
CA MET A 11 -33.95 -0.74 -35.64
C MET A 11 -33.22 0.54 -35.17
N ALA A 12 -33.09 0.71 -33.85
CA ALA A 12 -32.33 1.81 -33.25
C ALA A 12 -30.87 1.38 -33.08
N LEU A 13 -29.97 2.06 -33.81
CA LEU A 13 -28.52 1.97 -33.68
C LEU A 13 -28.10 2.77 -32.43
N ALA A 14 -27.76 2.09 -31.33
CA ALA A 14 -27.19 2.74 -30.16
C ALA A 14 -25.66 2.85 -30.31
N LEU A 15 -25.18 4.09 -30.41
CA LEU A 15 -23.77 4.46 -30.36
C LEU A 15 -23.14 4.03 -29.02
N LEU A 16 -22.14 3.15 -29.07
CA LEU A 16 -21.31 2.76 -27.93
C LEU A 16 -20.35 3.92 -27.58
N GLY A 17 -20.82 4.83 -26.72
CA GLY A 17 -19.93 5.64 -25.89
C GLY A 17 -19.47 4.79 -24.70
N GLY A 18 -18.18 4.46 -24.65
CA GLY A 18 -17.57 3.79 -23.50
C GLY A 18 -17.56 4.70 -22.28
N ALA A 19 -18.64 4.66 -21.51
CA ALA A 19 -18.63 5.14 -20.14
C ALA A 19 -17.77 4.17 -19.32
N ALA A 20 -16.76 4.69 -18.63
CA ALA A 20 -16.10 3.95 -17.56
C ALA A 20 -17.18 3.40 -16.60
N PRO A 21 -17.06 2.15 -16.13
CA PRO A 21 -18.05 1.61 -15.22
C PRO A 21 -18.20 2.55 -14.02
N PRO A 22 -19.43 2.89 -13.60
CA PRO A 22 -19.63 3.68 -12.41
C PRO A 22 -18.93 2.95 -11.25
N ALA A 23 -18.15 3.70 -10.47
CA ALA A 23 -17.54 3.21 -9.26
C ALA A 23 -18.60 2.45 -8.45
N GLN A 24 -18.43 1.13 -8.32
CA GLN A 24 -19.29 0.32 -7.47
C GLN A 24 -19.34 0.97 -6.08
N ASP A 25 -20.55 1.10 -5.54
CA ASP A 25 -20.78 1.63 -4.21
C ASP A 25 -20.26 0.60 -3.18
N PHE A 26 -19.15 0.90 -2.51
CA PHE A 26 -18.46 -0.02 -1.59
C PHE A 26 -19.15 -0.03 -0.22
N ASN A 27 -20.17 -0.87 -0.08
CA ASN A 27 -20.87 -1.09 1.18
C ASN A 27 -20.22 -2.28 1.93
N GLY A 28 -19.14 -2.07 2.70
CA GLY A 28 -18.63 -3.14 3.58
C GLY A 28 -17.24 -3.00 4.23
N ALA A 29 -16.29 -2.26 3.65
CA ALA A 29 -14.95 -2.08 4.25
C ALA A 29 -14.71 -0.61 4.61
N LYS A 30 -15.17 -0.18 5.78
CA LYS A 30 -14.93 1.18 6.29
C LYS A 30 -13.55 1.27 6.96
N PHE A 31 -12.48 0.98 6.22
CA PHE A 31 -11.17 1.42 6.68
C PHE A 31 -11.10 2.94 6.53
N GLU A 32 -10.96 3.63 7.66
CA GLU A 32 -10.77 5.07 7.69
C GLU A 32 -9.52 5.41 8.50
N ILE A 33 -8.63 6.16 7.88
CA ILE A 33 -7.47 6.76 8.51
C ILE A 33 -7.95 7.64 9.68
N ASN A 34 -7.55 7.24 10.88
CA ASN A 34 -7.66 8.04 12.09
C ASN A 34 -6.88 9.36 11.94
N ARG A 35 -7.60 10.44 11.64
CA ARG A 35 -7.06 11.79 11.45
C ARG A 35 -6.35 12.33 12.68
N ASP A 36 -6.76 11.92 13.89
CA ASP A 36 -6.13 12.37 15.14
C ASP A 36 -4.68 11.93 15.29
N ARG A 37 -4.28 10.89 14.54
CA ARG A 37 -2.91 10.35 14.55
C ARG A 37 -2.07 10.86 13.38
N VAL A 38 -2.67 11.56 12.42
CA VAL A 38 -1.97 12.08 11.26
C VAL A 38 -1.08 13.25 11.67
N THR A 39 0.17 13.22 11.22
CA THR A 39 1.11 14.31 11.42
C THR A 39 1.35 15.04 10.09
N TYR A 40 1.38 16.37 10.16
CA TYR A 40 1.55 17.22 8.99
C TYR A 40 2.86 17.98 9.10
N GLY A 41 3.78 17.77 8.16
CA GLY A 41 5.01 18.56 8.01
C GLY A 41 4.77 19.71 7.04
N THR A 42 4.93 20.96 7.51
CA THR A 42 4.92 22.19 6.66
C THR A 42 3.80 22.24 5.60
N LEU A 43 2.64 21.66 5.87
CA LEU A 43 1.55 21.44 4.91
C LEU A 43 1.06 22.74 4.24
N LYS A 44 1.04 23.84 5.00
CA LYS A 44 0.68 25.19 4.50
C LYS A 44 1.53 25.65 3.32
N THR A 45 2.71 25.06 3.10
CA THR A 45 3.56 25.36 1.95
C THR A 45 3.00 24.75 0.67
N CYS A 46 2.54 23.49 0.75
CA CYS A 46 1.97 22.76 -0.39
C CYS A 46 0.49 23.08 -0.67
N ALA A 47 -0.28 23.40 0.38
CA ALA A 47 -1.69 23.76 0.27
C ALA A 47 -1.95 25.12 -0.42
N LYS A 48 -0.90 25.90 -0.71
CA LYS A 48 -1.01 27.17 -1.45
C LYS A 48 -1.08 26.99 -2.98
N GLY A 49 -0.76 25.79 -3.48
CA GLY A 49 -0.77 25.51 -4.90
C GLY A 49 -2.20 25.38 -5.44
N THR A 50 -2.40 25.75 -6.70
CA THR A 50 -3.64 25.48 -7.46
C THR A 50 -3.45 24.33 -8.46
N THR A 51 -2.19 23.96 -8.72
CA THR A 51 -1.78 22.87 -9.60
C THR A 51 -0.96 21.86 -8.82
N TYR A 52 -1.38 20.60 -8.84
CA TYR A 52 -0.68 19.48 -8.23
C TYR A 52 -0.15 18.51 -9.28
N LEU A 53 0.99 17.88 -8.99
CA LEU A 53 1.56 16.80 -9.78
C LEU A 53 1.50 15.52 -8.95
N VAL A 54 0.74 14.52 -9.41
CA VAL A 54 0.62 13.20 -8.78
C VAL A 54 1.06 12.16 -9.81
N PRO A 55 2.38 11.90 -9.94
CA PRO A 55 2.90 11.13 -11.06
C PRO A 55 2.88 9.62 -10.81
N THR A 56 2.81 9.19 -9.54
CA THR A 56 2.78 7.78 -9.16
C THR A 56 2.37 7.67 -7.69
N THR A 57 1.90 6.48 -7.31
CA THR A 57 1.76 6.03 -5.92
C THR A 57 2.64 4.79 -5.75
N TYR A 58 3.41 4.70 -4.68
CA TYR A 58 4.14 3.47 -4.36
C TYR A 58 3.35 2.65 -3.33
N LEU A 59 2.91 1.46 -3.74
CA LEU A 59 2.26 0.49 -2.89
C LEU A 59 3.30 -0.53 -2.42
N TYR A 60 3.51 -0.58 -1.11
CA TYR A 60 4.38 -1.53 -0.43
C TYR A 60 3.51 -2.58 0.26
N VAL A 61 3.66 -3.83 -0.14
CA VAL A 61 2.91 -4.96 0.40
C VAL A 61 3.90 -5.98 0.91
N THR A 62 3.73 -6.50 2.12
CA THR A 62 4.65 -7.53 2.64
C THR A 62 4.81 -8.66 1.63
N ALA A 63 6.05 -8.94 1.23
CA ALA A 63 6.42 -10.10 0.41
C ALA A 63 7.01 -11.21 1.28
N ARG A 64 7.67 -10.83 2.38
CA ARG A 64 8.22 -11.75 3.37
C ARG A 64 8.28 -11.08 4.73
N THR A 65 7.98 -11.83 5.78
CA THR A 65 8.23 -11.37 7.16
C THR A 65 9.01 -12.43 7.94
N ARG A 66 9.85 -11.96 8.87
CA ARG A 66 10.67 -12.79 9.76
C ARG A 66 10.53 -12.27 11.17
N LEU A 67 10.23 -13.17 12.09
CA LEU A 67 10.18 -12.85 13.51
C LEU A 67 10.98 -13.86 14.32
N SER A 68 11.59 -13.38 15.40
CA SER A 68 12.26 -14.21 16.40
C SER A 68 11.81 -13.77 17.79
N ALA A 69 11.45 -14.72 18.64
CA ALA A 69 11.12 -14.51 20.04
C ALA A 69 12.05 -15.33 20.95
N GLY A 70 12.42 -14.77 22.10
CA GLY A 70 13.40 -15.36 22.99
C GLY A 70 14.83 -15.31 22.43
N GLY A 71 15.70 -16.14 23.00
CA GLY A 71 17.12 -16.20 22.64
C GLY A 71 18.08 -15.90 23.79
N GLY A 72 19.25 -16.56 23.72
CA GLY A 72 20.28 -16.61 24.75
C GLY A 72 20.79 -18.05 24.93
N LEU A 73 21.97 -18.24 25.52
CA LEU A 73 22.45 -19.58 25.87
C LEU A 73 21.54 -20.19 26.94
N GLY A 74 20.98 -21.38 26.70
CA GLY A 74 20.09 -22.08 27.65
C GLY A 74 18.69 -21.46 27.81
N LYS A 75 18.15 -20.83 26.76
CA LYS A 75 16.79 -20.23 26.78
C LYS A 75 15.96 -20.69 25.61
N ALA A 76 14.64 -20.77 25.82
CA ALA A 76 13.70 -21.03 24.73
C ALA A 76 13.75 -19.97 23.63
N LYS A 77 13.47 -20.43 22.41
CA LYS A 77 13.57 -19.60 21.21
C LYS A 77 12.56 -20.03 20.17
N ALA A 78 11.83 -19.07 19.61
CA ALA A 78 10.92 -19.30 18.49
C ALA A 78 11.31 -18.43 17.30
N LYS A 79 11.25 -18.99 16.09
CA LYS A 79 11.51 -18.28 14.83
C LYS A 79 10.46 -18.63 13.80
N ALA A 80 9.97 -17.62 13.09
CA ALA A 80 9.10 -17.80 11.95
C ALA A 80 9.63 -16.99 10.77
N ARG A 81 9.55 -17.58 9.58
CA ARG A 81 9.68 -16.87 8.31
C ARG A 81 8.45 -17.19 7.47
N VAL A 82 7.75 -16.16 7.05
CA VAL A 82 6.53 -16.28 6.26
C VAL A 82 6.76 -15.66 4.89
N PHE A 83 6.50 -16.44 3.85
CA PHE A 83 6.52 -15.97 2.45
C PHE A 83 5.09 -15.69 1.99
N ILE A 84 4.86 -14.53 1.38
CA ILE A 84 3.53 -14.17 0.90
C ILE A 84 3.36 -14.66 -0.53
N GLU A 85 2.26 -15.38 -0.77
CA GLU A 85 1.88 -15.91 -2.08
C GLU A 85 0.62 -15.21 -2.59
N GLY A 86 0.47 -15.13 -3.92
CA GLY A 86 -0.64 -14.42 -4.55
C GLY A 86 -0.35 -12.95 -4.88
N LEU A 87 0.89 -12.48 -4.71
CA LEU A 87 1.30 -11.14 -5.12
C LEU A 87 1.64 -11.11 -6.61
N SER A 88 0.66 -10.81 -7.47
CA SER A 88 0.91 -10.68 -8.91
C SER A 88 1.32 -9.25 -9.28
N ARG A 89 2.29 -9.10 -10.21
CA ARG A 89 2.71 -7.78 -10.71
C ARG A 89 1.53 -6.97 -11.22
N SER A 90 0.77 -7.54 -12.14
CA SER A 90 -0.32 -6.85 -12.83
C SER A 90 -1.38 -6.35 -11.85
N GLU A 91 -1.72 -7.13 -10.84
CA GLU A 91 -2.72 -6.75 -9.85
C GLU A 91 -2.20 -5.66 -8.91
N LEU A 92 -0.96 -5.77 -8.41
CA LEU A 92 -0.38 -4.73 -7.56
C LEU A 92 -0.23 -3.39 -8.32
N GLN A 93 0.12 -3.45 -9.61
CA GLN A 93 0.16 -2.28 -10.49
C GLN A 93 -1.23 -1.70 -10.72
N GLU A 94 -2.23 -2.55 -11.00
CA GLU A 94 -3.63 -2.12 -11.15
C GLU A 94 -4.13 -1.43 -9.87
N LEU A 95 -3.90 -2.02 -8.70
CA LEU A 95 -4.27 -1.44 -7.41
C LEU A 95 -3.58 -0.08 -7.20
N SER A 96 -2.27 0.00 -7.44
CA SER A 96 -1.53 1.26 -7.34
C SER A 96 -2.07 2.34 -8.30
N GLY A 97 -2.44 1.95 -9.52
CA GLY A 97 -3.11 2.81 -10.50
C GLY A 97 -4.45 3.33 -9.99
N GLN A 98 -5.32 2.44 -9.52
CA GLN A 98 -6.63 2.83 -8.98
C GLN A 98 -6.52 3.77 -7.77
N ILE A 99 -5.51 3.60 -6.91
CA ILE A 99 -5.24 4.52 -5.81
C ILE A 99 -4.80 5.89 -6.34
N THR A 100 -3.87 5.90 -7.30
CA THR A 100 -3.40 7.13 -7.95
C THR A 100 -4.55 7.89 -8.57
N ASP A 101 -5.42 7.20 -9.31
CA ASP A 101 -6.62 7.77 -9.93
C ASP A 101 -7.60 8.32 -8.89
N ALA A 102 -7.78 7.64 -7.76
CA ALA A 102 -8.62 8.13 -6.68
C ALA A 102 -8.09 9.44 -6.09
N ILE A 103 -6.77 9.57 -5.91
CA ILE A 103 -6.12 10.79 -5.43
C ILE A 103 -6.30 11.93 -6.45
N VAL A 104 -6.04 11.65 -7.72
CA VAL A 104 -6.21 12.61 -8.83
C VAL A 104 -7.67 13.09 -8.92
N ALA A 105 -8.62 12.15 -8.91
CA ALA A 105 -10.04 12.45 -8.95
C ALA A 105 -10.48 13.30 -7.75
N ARG A 106 -10.00 12.99 -6.54
CA ARG A 106 -10.32 13.76 -5.33
C ARG A 106 -9.82 15.20 -5.42
N LEU A 107 -8.57 15.41 -5.87
CA LEU A 107 -8.01 16.74 -6.05
C LEU A 107 -8.73 17.55 -7.15
N ARG A 108 -9.04 16.91 -8.29
CA ARG A 108 -9.82 17.55 -9.37
C ARG A 108 -11.23 17.92 -8.89
N ALA A 109 -11.87 17.08 -8.09
CA ALA A 109 -13.18 17.38 -7.50
C ALA A 109 -13.15 18.57 -6.52
N SER A 110 -12.00 18.86 -5.91
CA SER A 110 -11.76 20.09 -5.12
C SER A 110 -11.43 21.32 -5.97
N GLY A 111 -11.44 21.21 -7.31
CA GLY A 111 -11.19 22.32 -8.23
C GLY A 111 -9.72 22.56 -8.58
N TYR A 112 -8.82 21.65 -8.19
CA TYR A 112 -7.41 21.76 -8.54
C TYR A 112 -7.11 21.28 -9.97
N THR A 113 -6.11 21.90 -10.59
CA THR A 113 -5.49 21.32 -11.79
C THR A 113 -4.56 20.20 -11.34
N VAL A 114 -4.64 19.02 -11.98
CA VAL A 114 -3.82 17.86 -11.59
C VAL A 114 -3.11 17.30 -12.81
N LEU A 115 -1.78 17.41 -12.78
CA LEU A 115 -0.84 16.76 -13.68
C LEU A 115 -0.51 15.36 -13.18
N THR A 116 -0.20 14.47 -14.11
CA THR A 116 -0.02 13.03 -13.91
C THR A 116 1.29 12.55 -14.55
N TRP A 117 1.54 11.25 -14.53
CA TRP A 117 2.71 10.64 -15.15
C TRP A 117 2.93 11.09 -16.60
N ASP A 118 1.87 11.09 -17.41
CA ASP A 118 1.97 11.40 -18.84
C ASP A 118 2.48 12.82 -19.11
N ASP A 119 2.24 13.75 -18.20
CA ASP A 119 2.69 15.14 -18.31
C ASP A 119 4.19 15.32 -18.03
N VAL A 120 4.83 14.32 -17.40
CA VAL A 120 6.18 14.43 -16.84
C VAL A 120 7.11 13.25 -17.14
N LYS A 121 6.63 12.18 -17.80
CA LYS A 121 7.45 10.98 -18.08
C LYS A 121 8.75 11.27 -18.84
N GLY A 122 8.75 12.30 -19.69
CA GLY A 122 9.95 12.76 -20.39
C GLY A 122 11.01 13.36 -19.47
N ASP A 123 10.64 13.94 -18.32
CA ASP A 123 11.56 14.54 -17.35
C ASP A 123 12.31 13.48 -16.51
N VAL A 124 11.84 12.24 -16.54
CA VAL A 124 12.34 11.12 -15.71
C VAL A 124 12.70 9.88 -16.55
N ALA A 125 12.83 10.06 -17.86
CA ALA A 125 13.21 8.99 -18.78
C ALA A 125 14.62 8.47 -18.51
N ASP A 126 15.51 9.30 -17.96
CA ASP A 126 16.89 8.96 -17.59
C ASP A 126 17.01 8.26 -16.23
N LYS A 127 15.92 8.14 -15.47
CA LYS A 127 15.95 7.60 -14.10
C LYS A 127 15.99 6.08 -14.10
N GLU A 128 16.75 5.54 -13.16
CA GLU A 128 16.83 4.10 -12.94
C GLU A 128 15.48 3.56 -12.45
N ARG A 129 15.12 2.37 -12.93
CA ARG A 129 13.94 1.62 -12.47
C ARG A 129 14.36 0.64 -11.39
N TRP A 130 13.46 0.33 -10.47
CA TRP A 130 13.74 -0.72 -9.50
C TRP A 130 13.95 -2.06 -10.20
N PRO A 131 15.00 -2.82 -9.86
CA PRO A 131 15.17 -4.15 -10.39
C PRO A 131 14.17 -5.11 -9.75
N ASP A 132 13.72 -6.08 -10.53
CA ASP A 132 12.82 -7.11 -10.03
C ASP A 132 13.53 -8.08 -9.10
N ASN A 133 12.80 -8.51 -8.08
CA ASN A 133 13.16 -9.67 -7.31
C ASN A 133 12.82 -10.95 -8.12
N PRO A 134 13.79 -11.84 -8.40
CA PRO A 134 13.54 -13.04 -9.19
C PRO A 134 12.48 -13.98 -8.61
N ARG A 135 12.23 -13.93 -7.29
CA ARG A 135 11.21 -14.77 -6.63
C ARG A 135 9.80 -14.23 -6.84
N TYR A 136 9.63 -12.93 -6.73
CA TYR A 136 8.29 -12.32 -6.71
C TYR A 136 7.89 -11.71 -8.05
N GLY A 137 8.85 -11.56 -8.99
CA GLY A 137 8.58 -10.94 -10.28
C GLY A 137 8.15 -9.48 -10.17
N VAL A 138 8.48 -8.83 -9.06
CA VAL A 138 8.28 -7.39 -8.77
C VAL A 138 9.46 -6.89 -7.94
N PRO A 139 9.73 -5.58 -7.93
CA PRO A 139 10.71 -5.00 -7.02
C PRO A 139 10.43 -5.36 -5.56
N THR A 140 11.49 -5.53 -4.77
CA THR A 140 11.37 -5.66 -3.32
C THR A 140 12.25 -4.66 -2.58
N HIS A 141 11.75 -4.11 -1.49
CA HIS A 141 12.46 -3.17 -0.63
C HIS A 141 12.42 -3.63 0.84
N ASP A 142 13.59 -3.69 1.47
CA ASP A 142 13.70 -3.81 2.93
C ASP A 142 13.62 -2.40 3.51
N ALA A 143 12.46 -2.07 4.05
CA ALA A 143 12.22 -0.78 4.65
C ALA A 143 12.74 -0.81 6.10
N ARG A 144 13.78 -0.02 6.39
CA ARG A 144 14.40 0.07 7.73
C ARG A 144 13.41 0.31 8.87
N LEU A 145 12.28 0.96 8.59
CA LEU A 145 11.19 1.22 9.54
C LEU A 145 10.45 -0.05 9.99
N PHE A 146 10.59 -1.16 9.25
CA PHE A 146 9.89 -2.42 9.47
C PHE A 146 10.89 -3.58 9.53
N PRO A 147 11.73 -3.64 10.57
CA PRO A 147 12.79 -4.63 10.67
C PRO A 147 12.23 -6.06 10.56
N GLY A 148 12.85 -6.86 9.70
CA GLY A 148 12.43 -8.25 9.46
C GLY A 148 11.33 -8.40 8.40
N THR A 149 10.84 -7.32 7.80
CA THR A 149 9.81 -7.35 6.74
C THR A 149 10.37 -6.83 5.42
N ASP A 150 10.31 -7.65 4.38
CA ASP A 150 10.56 -7.25 3.00
C ASP A 150 9.23 -6.94 2.31
N PHE A 151 9.13 -5.82 1.62
CA PHE A 151 7.94 -5.43 0.86
C PHE A 151 8.15 -5.65 -0.63
N ALA A 152 7.14 -6.19 -1.31
CA ALA A 152 6.94 -5.97 -2.74
C ALA A 152 6.58 -4.50 -2.97
N VAL A 153 7.17 -3.87 -3.99
CA VAL A 153 6.93 -2.47 -4.33
C VAL A 153 6.27 -2.40 -5.70
N ALA A 154 5.13 -1.72 -5.78
CA ALA A 154 4.41 -1.51 -7.03
C ALA A 154 4.09 -0.02 -7.25
N ALA A 155 4.45 0.45 -8.44
CA ALA A 155 3.91 1.68 -9.03
C ALA A 155 2.79 1.31 -10.02
N PRO A 156 2.02 2.26 -10.58
CA PRO A 156 0.96 1.93 -11.54
C PRO A 156 1.45 1.24 -12.83
N SER A 157 2.75 1.33 -13.14
CA SER A 157 3.41 0.64 -14.24
C SER A 157 4.92 0.47 -13.96
N ASP A 158 5.59 -0.38 -14.73
CA ASP A 158 7.06 -0.54 -14.66
C ASP A 158 7.79 0.76 -14.99
N GLU A 159 7.24 1.57 -15.90
CA GLU A 159 7.79 2.87 -16.24
C GLU A 159 7.76 3.85 -15.06
N GLN A 160 6.81 3.70 -14.14
CA GLN A 160 6.66 4.54 -12.96
C GLN A 160 7.42 4.01 -11.74
N ALA A 161 7.97 2.79 -11.78
CA ALA A 161 8.70 2.17 -10.67
C ALA A 161 10.14 2.69 -10.57
N LEU A 162 10.30 3.98 -10.26
CA LEU A 162 11.62 4.63 -10.21
C LEU A 162 12.38 4.31 -8.92
N SER A 163 13.64 3.90 -9.06
CA SER A 163 14.58 3.83 -7.93
C SER A 163 14.91 5.25 -7.45
N TYR A 164 15.01 5.44 -6.13
CA TYR A 164 15.19 6.78 -5.56
C TYR A 164 16.21 6.85 -4.40
N GLY A 165 16.85 5.74 -4.04
CA GLY A 165 17.94 5.68 -3.06
C GLY A 165 17.66 6.45 -1.77
N LEU A 166 18.70 7.07 -1.21
CA LEU A 166 18.62 7.85 0.04
C LEU A 166 17.94 9.21 -0.11
N MET A 167 17.74 9.70 -1.34
CA MET A 167 17.14 11.02 -1.59
C MET A 167 15.60 11.00 -1.52
N GLY A 168 15.00 9.81 -1.48
CA GLY A 168 13.56 9.62 -1.41
C GLY A 168 12.85 9.85 -2.75
N PRO A 169 11.58 9.40 -2.88
CA PRO A 169 10.87 9.34 -4.15
C PRO A 169 10.69 10.71 -4.82
N ALA A 170 10.58 11.77 -4.02
CA ALA A 170 10.40 13.14 -4.51
C ALA A 170 11.58 13.69 -5.31
N ALA A 171 12.79 13.14 -5.12
CA ALA A 171 13.98 13.59 -5.84
C ALA A 171 13.87 13.37 -7.35
N ASN A 172 13.19 12.30 -7.78
CA ASN A 172 13.02 11.98 -9.19
C ASN A 172 12.16 13.01 -9.93
N PHE A 173 11.17 13.59 -9.25
CA PHE A 173 10.17 14.46 -9.87
C PHE A 173 10.35 15.95 -9.57
N GLY A 174 11.39 16.33 -8.81
CA GLY A 174 11.63 17.72 -8.44
C GLY A 174 11.80 18.67 -9.63
N LYS A 175 12.53 18.25 -10.68
CA LYS A 175 12.69 19.03 -11.92
C LYS A 175 11.37 19.18 -12.68
N ALA A 176 10.57 18.12 -12.75
CA ALA A 176 9.26 18.15 -13.39
C ALA A 176 8.32 19.13 -12.66
N ALA A 177 8.32 19.10 -11.33
CA ALA A 177 7.55 20.04 -10.50
C ALA A 177 7.98 21.50 -10.72
N GLN A 178 9.30 21.76 -10.80
CA GLN A 178 9.83 23.09 -11.12
C GLN A 178 9.40 23.57 -12.51
N ARG A 179 9.55 22.71 -13.54
CA ARG A 179 9.20 23.03 -14.94
C ARG A 179 7.71 23.35 -15.10
N THR A 180 6.86 22.56 -14.46
CA THR A 180 5.39 22.68 -14.58
C THR A 180 4.79 23.71 -13.63
N GLY A 181 5.55 24.19 -12.64
CA GLY A 181 5.03 25.07 -11.59
C GLY A 181 4.10 24.36 -10.60
N ALA A 182 4.00 23.03 -10.66
CA ALA A 182 3.10 22.24 -9.83
C ALA A 182 3.70 21.93 -8.45
N THR A 183 2.83 21.71 -7.47
CA THR A 183 3.19 21.07 -6.21
C THR A 183 3.16 19.56 -6.39
N LEU A 184 4.32 18.90 -6.27
CA LEU A 184 4.45 17.45 -6.27
C LEU A 184 3.79 16.85 -5.03
N LEU A 185 3.05 15.76 -5.22
CA LEU A 185 2.58 14.87 -4.17
C LEU A 185 2.92 13.42 -4.57
N LEU A 186 3.67 12.72 -3.73
CA LEU A 186 4.08 11.34 -3.92
C LEU A 186 3.66 10.49 -2.72
N PRO A 187 2.54 9.76 -2.86
CA PRO A 187 2.07 8.86 -1.83
C PRO A 187 2.86 7.55 -1.84
N GLU A 188 3.20 7.08 -0.65
CA GLU A 188 3.68 5.74 -0.34
C GLU A 188 2.75 5.11 0.69
N ILE A 189 2.34 3.86 0.46
CA ILE A 189 1.41 3.13 1.32
C ILE A 189 2.06 1.80 1.71
N TYR A 190 2.23 1.56 3.01
CA TYR A 190 2.83 0.37 3.57
C TYR A 190 1.76 -0.50 4.22
N LEU A 191 1.51 -1.66 3.62
CA LEU A 191 0.56 -2.66 4.11
C LEU A 191 1.32 -3.88 4.62
N THR A 192 1.08 -4.23 5.87
CA THR A 192 1.63 -5.45 6.47
C THR A 192 0.58 -6.54 6.50
N LEU A 193 0.98 -7.73 6.05
CA LEU A 193 0.20 -8.96 6.16
C LEU A 193 1.11 -10.19 6.01
N PRO A 194 0.88 -11.25 6.78
CA PRO A 194 0.10 -11.26 8.02
C PRO A 194 0.85 -10.51 9.14
N GLN A 195 0.20 -10.30 10.29
CA GLN A 195 0.91 -9.83 11.49
C GLN A 195 1.52 -11.01 12.25
N LEU A 196 2.74 -10.83 12.74
CA LEU A 196 3.42 -11.78 13.60
C LEU A 196 3.67 -11.15 14.98
N GLY A 197 3.38 -11.90 16.03
CA GLY A 197 3.67 -11.51 17.41
C GLY A 197 4.64 -12.48 18.06
N GLY A 198 5.60 -11.99 18.83
CA GLY A 198 6.57 -12.81 19.55
C GLY A 198 6.30 -12.73 21.04
N SER A 199 6.26 -13.87 21.73
CA SER A 199 6.12 -13.90 23.18
C SER A 199 7.13 -14.83 23.82
N THR A 200 7.52 -14.48 25.05
CA THR A 200 8.37 -15.30 25.91
C THR A 200 7.76 -15.37 27.29
N SER A 201 7.74 -16.54 27.90
CA SER A 201 7.31 -16.72 29.29
C SER A 201 8.31 -17.59 30.06
N GLN A 202 8.37 -17.38 31.36
CA GLN A 202 9.16 -18.20 32.28
C GLN A 202 8.23 -18.75 33.34
N THR A 203 8.31 -20.04 33.57
CA THR A 203 7.54 -20.78 34.58
C THR A 203 8.49 -21.50 35.52
N TYR A 204 7.99 -22.05 36.62
CA TYR A 204 8.81 -22.85 37.54
C TYR A 204 9.44 -24.08 36.86
N SER A 205 8.83 -24.57 35.77
CA SER A 205 9.24 -25.76 35.03
C SER A 205 10.02 -25.46 33.75
N GLY A 206 10.28 -24.19 33.40
CA GLY A 206 11.07 -23.89 32.21
C GLY A 206 10.75 -22.55 31.53
N THR A 207 11.52 -22.25 30.49
CA THR A 207 11.33 -21.08 29.63
C THR A 207 10.62 -21.47 28.35
N HIS A 208 9.73 -20.62 27.85
CA HIS A 208 8.95 -20.84 26.63
C HIS A 208 9.03 -19.61 25.74
N ALA A 209 9.06 -19.85 24.42
CA ALA A 209 8.96 -18.80 23.41
C ALA A 209 7.97 -19.25 22.33
N SER A 210 7.14 -18.33 21.85
CA SER A 210 6.18 -18.63 20.79
C SER A 210 6.04 -17.48 19.80
N ILE A 211 5.60 -17.81 18.59
CA ILE A 211 5.20 -16.85 17.57
C ILE A 211 3.70 -17.02 17.36
N SER A 212 2.94 -15.94 17.50
CA SER A 212 1.54 -15.85 17.13
C SER A 212 1.42 -15.36 15.68
N PHE A 213 0.43 -15.91 14.98
CA PHE A 213 0.13 -15.61 13.59
C PHE A 213 -1.27 -14.99 13.52
N ASP A 214 -1.39 -13.82 12.93
CA ASP A 214 -2.67 -13.11 12.74
C ASP A 214 -2.86 -12.82 11.24
N PRO A 215 -3.91 -13.37 10.61
CA PRO A 215 -4.15 -13.24 9.18
C PRO A 215 -4.57 -11.82 8.76
N ALA A 216 -4.71 -10.87 9.68
CA ALA A 216 -5.12 -9.51 9.36
C ALA A 216 -4.09 -8.74 8.51
N MET A 217 -4.60 -7.93 7.60
CA MET A 217 -3.86 -6.87 6.94
C MET A 217 -4.00 -5.57 7.72
N HIS A 218 -2.88 -4.87 7.91
CA HIS A 218 -2.80 -3.58 8.60
C HIS A 218 -2.20 -2.51 7.69
N LEU A 219 -2.66 -1.26 7.86
CA LEU A 219 -1.90 -0.10 7.41
C LEU A 219 -0.76 0.13 8.39
N ALA A 220 0.46 -0.25 8.00
CA ALA A 220 1.68 -0.04 8.78
C ALA A 220 2.13 1.43 8.73
N GLY A 221 1.84 2.11 7.62
CA GLY A 221 1.95 3.55 7.52
C GLY A 221 1.67 4.05 6.12
N ALA A 222 1.39 5.33 5.97
CA ALA A 222 1.39 6.00 4.67
C ALA A 222 2.11 7.34 4.77
N TYR A 223 2.86 7.68 3.73
CA TYR A 223 3.64 8.90 3.64
C TYR A 223 3.30 9.60 2.34
N VAL A 224 2.91 10.87 2.42
CA VAL A 224 2.75 11.71 1.23
C VAL A 224 3.88 12.71 1.25
N TYR A 225 4.88 12.51 0.40
CA TYR A 225 5.97 13.45 0.22
C TYR A 225 5.51 14.55 -0.72
N GLY A 226 5.67 15.81 -0.31
CA GLY A 226 5.36 16.94 -1.17
C GLY A 226 6.51 17.91 -1.33
N ALA A 227 6.60 18.46 -2.53
CA ALA A 227 7.58 19.48 -2.89
C ALA A 227 6.92 20.51 -3.80
N THR A 228 6.99 21.77 -3.42
CA THR A 228 6.53 22.88 -4.27
C THR A 228 7.53 23.15 -5.38
N ALA A 229 7.08 23.77 -6.48
CA ALA A 229 7.96 24.22 -7.56
C ALA A 229 9.11 25.14 -7.12
N LYS A 230 9.03 25.76 -5.93
CA LYS A 230 10.08 26.60 -5.35
C LYS A 230 10.99 25.86 -4.36
N GLY A 231 10.88 24.54 -4.27
CA GLY A 231 11.71 23.71 -3.38
C GLY A 231 11.25 23.67 -1.91
N GLY A 232 10.09 24.25 -1.60
CA GLY A 232 9.48 24.10 -0.28
C GLY A 232 8.91 22.70 -0.08
N TRP A 233 9.26 22.03 1.02
CA TRP A 233 8.83 20.68 1.35
C TRP A 233 7.55 20.66 2.18
N CYS A 234 6.79 19.57 2.09
CA CYS A 234 5.74 19.21 3.03
C CYS A 234 5.58 17.70 3.14
N SER A 235 4.89 17.24 4.17
CA SER A 235 4.52 15.84 4.31
C SER A 235 3.18 15.64 5.01
N ILE A 236 2.55 14.52 4.69
CA ILE A 236 1.46 13.93 5.48
C ILE A 236 1.97 12.56 5.91
N ASN A 237 2.11 12.32 7.21
CA ASN A 237 2.52 11.01 7.72
C ASN A 237 1.37 10.41 8.52
N VAL A 238 0.94 9.25 8.06
CA VAL A 238 -0.11 8.42 8.62
C VAL A 238 0.59 7.26 9.32
N PRO A 239 0.65 7.24 10.67
CA PRO A 239 1.26 6.12 11.39
C PRO A 239 0.35 4.89 11.38
N GLU A 240 0.87 3.75 11.82
CA GLU A 240 0.09 2.52 11.96
C GLU A 240 -1.17 2.73 12.80
N HIS A 241 -2.33 2.22 12.34
CA HIS A 241 -3.64 2.47 12.96
C HIS A 241 -4.04 1.52 14.10
N GLY A 242 -3.10 0.80 14.71
CA GLY A 242 -3.39 -0.12 15.82
C GLY A 242 -4.44 -1.15 15.41
N VAL A 243 -5.59 -1.18 16.10
CA VAL A 243 -6.64 -2.22 15.96
C VAL A 243 -7.46 -2.07 14.65
N ARG A 244 -7.37 -0.96 13.91
CA ARG A 244 -8.13 -0.80 12.66
C ARG A 244 -7.45 -1.55 11.52
N THR A 245 -8.11 -2.60 11.02
CA THR A 245 -7.59 -3.47 9.97
C THR A 245 -8.33 -3.22 8.65
N PRO A 246 -7.62 -2.88 7.56
CA PRO A 246 -8.21 -2.84 6.22
C PRO A 246 -8.85 -4.17 5.79
N ALA A 247 -8.28 -5.29 6.22
CA ALA A 247 -8.88 -6.61 6.08
C ALA A 247 -8.58 -7.44 7.33
N PRO A 248 -9.58 -7.84 8.14
CA PRO A 248 -9.34 -8.64 9.35
C PRO A 248 -8.91 -10.08 9.04
N PHE A 249 -9.09 -10.53 7.80
CA PHE A 249 -8.65 -11.82 7.30
C PHE A 249 -8.19 -11.66 5.86
N ALA A 250 -6.87 -11.60 5.65
CA ALA A 250 -6.27 -11.34 4.34
C ALA A 250 -5.73 -12.59 3.64
N GLY A 251 -5.87 -13.77 4.27
CA GLY A 251 -5.32 -15.01 3.73
C GLY A 251 -5.15 -16.12 4.77
N GLU A 252 -4.53 -17.20 4.32
CA GLU A 252 -4.38 -18.43 5.08
C GLU A 252 -2.92 -18.87 5.18
N PHE A 253 -2.55 -19.43 6.34
CA PHE A 253 -1.21 -19.95 6.56
C PHE A 253 -1.11 -21.41 6.13
N THR A 254 -0.01 -21.76 5.49
CA THR A 254 0.41 -23.14 5.29
C THR A 254 1.81 -23.34 5.85
N GLU A 255 1.99 -24.39 6.64
CA GLU A 255 3.30 -24.77 7.15
C GLU A 255 4.11 -25.46 6.04
N LEU A 256 5.32 -24.95 5.75
CA LEU A 256 6.23 -25.60 4.81
C LEU A 256 7.19 -26.55 5.51
N GLY A 257 7.61 -26.21 6.72
CA GLY A 257 8.45 -27.06 7.53
C GLY A 257 8.79 -26.41 8.86
N VAL A 258 8.54 -27.15 9.95
CA VAL A 258 8.88 -26.76 11.32
C VAL A 258 9.89 -27.74 11.89
N LYS A 259 10.93 -27.19 12.51
CA LYS A 259 11.89 -27.92 13.32
C LYS A 259 11.70 -27.53 14.78
N GLU A 260 11.59 -28.54 15.63
CA GLU A 260 11.54 -28.38 17.07
C GLU A 260 12.64 -29.23 17.71
N GLU A 261 13.47 -28.58 18.53
CA GLU A 261 14.54 -29.23 19.29
C GLU A 261 14.32 -28.97 20.77
N THR A 262 14.19 -30.04 21.54
CA THR A 262 13.96 -29.99 22.99
C THR A 262 15.25 -30.39 23.72
N PHE A 263 15.68 -29.59 24.69
CA PHE A 263 16.92 -29.80 25.44
C PHE A 263 16.60 -30.09 26.91
N GLY A 264 16.39 -31.38 27.21
CA GLY A 264 15.86 -31.81 28.51
C GLY A 264 14.43 -31.29 28.74
N ASP A 265 14.01 -31.20 30.00
CA ASP A 265 12.68 -30.70 30.37
C ASP A 265 12.65 -29.15 30.52
N GLU A 266 13.76 -28.45 30.25
CA GLU A 266 13.96 -27.05 30.67
C GLU A 266 13.66 -26.01 29.59
N TRP A 267 13.94 -26.31 28.31
CA TRP A 267 13.71 -25.40 27.19
C TRP A 267 13.65 -26.10 25.83
N SER A 268 12.96 -25.48 24.88
CA SER A 268 12.92 -25.91 23.47
C SER A 268 13.19 -24.76 22.50
N THR A 269 13.62 -25.12 21.29
CA THR A 269 13.71 -24.18 20.18
C THR A 269 12.79 -24.62 19.06
N LYS A 270 12.00 -23.68 18.52
CA LYS A 270 11.09 -23.91 17.40
C LYS A 270 11.42 -22.95 16.27
N SER A 271 11.65 -23.48 15.07
CA SER A 271 11.90 -22.66 13.88
C SER A 271 11.08 -23.20 12.72
N GLY A 272 10.31 -22.34 12.06
CA GLY A 272 9.47 -22.74 10.93
C GLY A 272 9.51 -21.79 9.76
N ASP A 273 9.41 -22.36 8.56
CA ASP A 273 9.07 -21.65 7.33
C ASP A 273 7.58 -21.90 7.01
N TYR A 274 6.88 -20.83 6.62
CA TYR A 274 5.45 -20.85 6.32
C TYR A 274 5.18 -20.07 5.03
N THR A 275 4.07 -20.38 4.37
CA THR A 275 3.47 -19.51 3.36
C THR A 275 2.20 -18.87 3.90
N PHE A 276 1.87 -17.71 3.36
CA PHE A 276 0.60 -17.05 3.55
C PHE A 276 -0.02 -16.81 2.18
N ALA A 277 -1.06 -17.59 1.86
CA ALA A 277 -1.79 -17.48 0.61
C ALA A 277 -2.83 -16.36 0.73
N VAL A 278 -2.66 -15.30 -0.05
CA VAL A 278 -3.53 -14.12 0.01
C VAL A 278 -4.95 -14.46 -0.47
N ASN A 279 -5.95 -14.02 0.29
CA ASN A 279 -7.33 -13.95 -0.16
C ASN A 279 -7.49 -12.69 -1.03
N ASP A 280 -7.44 -12.88 -2.35
CA ASP A 280 -7.51 -11.81 -3.37
C ASP A 280 -8.61 -10.78 -3.09
N ALA A 281 -9.85 -11.25 -2.87
CA ALA A 281 -10.99 -10.37 -2.68
C ALA A 281 -10.86 -9.48 -1.43
N ALA A 282 -10.45 -10.08 -0.30
CA ALA A 282 -10.25 -9.35 0.95
C ALA A 282 -9.07 -8.38 0.86
N PHE A 283 -7.98 -8.82 0.22
CA PHE A 283 -6.79 -8.03 -0.03
C PHE A 283 -7.11 -6.81 -0.88
N ARG A 284 -7.61 -7.00 -2.11
CA ARG A 284 -7.95 -5.91 -3.04
C ARG A 284 -8.91 -4.91 -2.39
N THR A 285 -9.94 -5.40 -1.69
CA THR A 285 -10.89 -4.55 -0.96
C THR A 285 -10.19 -3.69 0.08
N GLY A 286 -9.32 -4.27 0.91
CA GLY A 286 -8.61 -3.55 1.95
C GLY A 286 -7.59 -2.55 1.38
N VAL A 287 -6.82 -2.93 0.34
CA VAL A 287 -5.88 -2.03 -0.34
C VAL A 287 -6.60 -0.78 -0.86
N LEU A 288 -7.71 -0.97 -1.59
CA LEU A 288 -8.47 0.14 -2.16
C LEU A 288 -9.15 0.98 -1.09
N ALA A 289 -9.64 0.39 -0.01
CA ALA A 289 -10.20 1.12 1.12
C ALA A 289 -9.15 2.05 1.76
N THR A 290 -7.92 1.55 1.96
CA THR A 290 -6.78 2.37 2.42
C THR A 290 -6.47 3.50 1.44
N GLY A 291 -6.33 3.20 0.15
CA GLY A 291 -5.99 4.21 -0.85
C GLY A 291 -7.04 5.30 -1.01
N ARG A 292 -8.33 4.96 -0.95
CA ARG A 292 -9.42 5.95 -0.97
C ARG A 292 -9.46 6.80 0.29
N SER A 293 -9.22 6.21 1.45
CA SER A 293 -9.11 6.96 2.71
C SER A 293 -7.95 7.96 2.64
N LEU A 294 -6.81 7.54 2.09
CA LEU A 294 -5.66 8.42 1.86
C LEU A 294 -5.97 9.53 0.84
N ALA A 295 -6.67 9.21 -0.25
CA ALA A 295 -7.10 10.21 -1.22
C ALA A 295 -7.97 11.29 -0.57
N SER A 296 -8.95 10.89 0.24
CA SER A 296 -9.78 11.83 1.00
C SER A 296 -8.95 12.70 1.93
N LEU A 297 -7.99 12.10 2.65
CA LEU A 297 -7.09 12.82 3.56
C LEU A 297 -6.24 13.85 2.80
N ILE A 298 -5.67 13.46 1.66
CA ILE A 298 -4.86 14.37 0.82
C ILE A 298 -5.71 15.55 0.35
N GLY A 299 -6.90 15.28 -0.20
CA GLY A 299 -7.79 16.35 -0.67
C GLY A 299 -8.15 17.33 0.45
N ASP A 300 -8.53 16.81 1.61
CA ASP A 300 -8.88 17.65 2.77
C ASP A 300 -7.68 18.45 3.28
N ALA A 301 -6.50 17.83 3.32
CA ALA A 301 -5.27 18.49 3.71
C ALA A 301 -4.91 19.64 2.74
N MET A 302 -5.11 19.45 1.43
CA MET A 302 -4.88 20.51 0.44
C MET A 302 -5.93 21.62 0.55
N ASP A 303 -7.17 21.29 0.88
CA ASP A 303 -8.24 22.25 1.21
C ASP A 303 -7.98 23.02 2.54
N GLY A 304 -6.92 22.67 3.28
CA GLY A 304 -6.60 23.25 4.59
C GLY A 304 -7.40 22.66 5.76
N LYS A 305 -8.13 21.56 5.55
CA LYS A 305 -8.88 20.82 6.57
C LYS A 305 -7.99 19.74 7.18
N THR A 306 -7.38 20.04 8.33
CA THR A 306 -6.45 19.11 9.01
C THR A 306 -7.04 18.41 10.22
N LYS A 307 -8.33 18.62 10.51
CA LYS A 307 -9.11 17.98 11.58
C LYS A 307 -10.51 17.69 11.07
#